data_AF-U7TRD3-F1
#
_entry.id   AF-U7TRD3-F1
#
_cell.length_a   1.000
_cell.length_b   1.000
_cell.length_c   1.000
_cell.angle_alpha   90.00
_cell.angle_beta   90.00
_cell.angle_gamma   90.00
#
_symmetry.space_group_name_H-M   'P 1'
#
loop_
_entity.id
_entity.type
_entity.pdbx_description
1 polymer ?
#
loop_
_entity_poly.entity_id
_entity_poly.type
_entity_poly.pdbx_seq_one_letter_code
_entity_poly.pdbx_strand_id
1 'polypeptide(L)'
;MIIYEKLINIYSLKKIKDIIGEYEYYYYFSKNNNSIRLEKITQKINLKDIYSYKDFLKDFGVKFSKIKEKATLYNFLMSGISISDFLKSDVNIYKQLCDHFYIESKTFSKEQIQYIVIEYDISNFEVEFFDKHIELYGEKDDLEAFKKKFKISQKVLWNFQNNTWHLAFKGLLAEKIRMDCKK
;
A
#
# COMPACT_ATOMS: atom_id res chain seq x y z
N MET A 1 -0.76 22.77 9.96
CA MET A 1 -0.46 21.39 9.51
C MET A 1 -1.72 20.61 9.78
N ILE A 2 -2.26 19.93 8.79
CA ILE A 2 -3.64 19.45 8.83
C ILE A 2 -3.83 18.43 9.95
N ILE A 3 -2.87 17.49 10.13
CA ILE A 3 -2.94 16.53 11.24
C ILE A 3 -3.04 17.22 12.61
N TYR A 4 -2.30 18.32 12.79
CA TYR A 4 -2.33 19.09 14.03
C TYR A 4 -3.72 19.70 14.24
N GLU A 5 -4.25 20.40 13.23
CA GLU A 5 -5.55 21.07 13.29
C GLU A 5 -6.66 20.07 13.63
N LYS A 6 -6.60 18.88 13.03
CA LYS A 6 -7.56 17.81 13.28
C LYS A 6 -7.44 17.21 14.68
N LEU A 7 -6.22 17.04 15.20
CA LEU A 7 -6.02 16.52 16.54
C LEU A 7 -6.53 17.49 17.61
N ILE A 8 -6.27 18.79 17.49
CA ILE A 8 -6.70 19.78 18.49
C ILE A 8 -8.21 20.04 18.49
N ASN A 9 -8.89 19.73 17.38
CA ASN A 9 -10.35 19.79 17.31
C ASN A 9 -11.04 18.63 18.06
N ILE A 10 -10.32 17.56 18.36
CA ILE A 10 -10.84 16.35 19.02
C ILE A 10 -10.32 16.23 20.45
N TYR A 11 -9.07 16.63 20.68
CA TYR A 11 -8.36 16.48 21.94
C TYR A 11 -7.80 17.82 22.41
N SER A 12 -7.84 18.06 23.71
CA SER A 12 -7.09 19.18 24.30
C SER A 12 -5.58 18.98 24.13
N LEU A 13 -4.83 20.07 24.11
CA LEU A 13 -3.36 20.03 24.02
C LEU A 13 -2.72 19.17 25.10
N LYS A 14 -3.22 19.26 26.34
CA LYS A 14 -2.77 18.43 27.45
C LYS A 14 -3.00 16.94 27.15
N LYS A 15 -4.19 16.58 26.69
CA LYS A 15 -4.52 15.19 26.35
C LYS A 15 -3.67 14.65 25.19
N ILE A 16 -3.38 15.48 24.17
CA ILE A 16 -2.47 15.09 23.09
C ILE A 16 -1.08 14.79 23.66
N LYS A 17 -0.52 15.71 24.46
CA LYS A 17 0.80 15.53 25.10
C LYS A 17 0.86 14.26 25.93
N ASP A 18 -0.19 13.99 26.72
CA ASP A 18 -0.26 12.80 27.58
C ASP A 18 -0.31 11.50 26.76
N ILE A 19 -0.99 11.49 25.61
CA ILE A 19 -1.05 10.31 24.73
C ILE A 19 0.28 10.13 24.00
N ILE A 20 0.71 11.14 23.23
CA ILE A 20 1.84 10.98 22.30
C ILE A 20 3.20 11.07 22.97
N GLY A 21 3.27 11.60 24.19
CA GLY A 21 4.51 11.82 24.93
C GLY A 21 5.07 13.22 24.72
N GLU A 22 5.86 13.69 25.70
CA GLU A 22 6.43 15.04 25.70
C GLU A 22 7.42 15.28 24.56
N TYR A 23 8.23 14.27 24.23
CA TYR A 23 9.21 14.36 23.15
C TYR A 23 8.52 14.57 21.79
N GLU A 24 7.59 13.68 21.44
CA GLU A 24 6.81 13.77 20.21
C GLU A 24 6.02 15.09 20.18
N TYR A 25 5.36 15.45 21.28
CA TYR A 25 4.67 16.73 21.39
C TYR A 25 5.60 17.91 21.07
N TYR A 26 6.80 17.97 21.61
CA TYR A 26 7.74 19.04 21.29
C TYR A 26 8.09 19.09 19.79
N TYR A 27 8.36 17.94 19.17
CA TYR A 27 8.69 17.88 17.74
C TYR A 27 7.54 18.30 16.83
N TYR A 28 6.31 17.92 17.18
CA TYR A 28 5.12 18.28 16.41
C TYR A 28 4.76 19.78 16.53
N PHE A 29 5.06 20.39 17.68
CA PHE A 29 4.63 21.74 18.00
C PHE A 29 5.75 22.79 17.85
N SER A 30 6.99 22.37 17.54
CA SER A 30 8.16 23.25 17.31
C SER A 30 8.27 23.81 15.88
N LYS A 31 7.21 23.75 15.08
CA LYS A 31 7.10 24.31 13.71
C LYS A 31 8.12 23.76 12.68
N ASN A 32 8.87 22.71 12.99
CA ASN A 32 9.78 22.06 12.04
C ASN A 32 9.16 20.78 11.48
N ASN A 33 8.36 20.91 10.41
CA ASN A 33 7.57 19.80 9.86
C ASN A 33 8.41 18.60 9.38
N ASN A 34 9.70 18.78 9.09
CA ASN A 34 10.54 17.73 8.53
C ASN A 34 10.86 16.61 9.52
N SER A 35 10.92 16.90 10.82
CA SER A 35 11.28 15.95 11.87
C SER A 35 10.11 15.11 12.39
N ILE A 36 8.89 15.37 11.90
CA ILE A 36 7.68 14.71 12.35
C ILE A 36 7.65 13.22 11.95
N ARG A 37 7.46 12.35 12.95
CA ARG A 37 7.35 10.89 12.81
C ARG A 37 5.90 10.45 12.92
N LEU A 38 5.20 10.44 11.78
CA LEU A 38 3.77 10.15 11.70
C LEU A 38 3.39 8.80 12.34
N GLU A 39 4.24 7.79 12.15
CA GLU A 39 4.09 6.46 12.73
C GLU A 39 4.01 6.47 14.25
N LYS A 40 4.69 7.41 14.92
CA LYS A 40 4.69 7.51 16.39
C LYS A 40 3.36 8.01 16.94
N ILE A 41 2.65 8.83 16.17
CA ILE A 41 1.28 9.21 16.51
C ILE A 41 0.34 8.05 16.23
N THR A 42 0.42 7.43 15.06
CA THR A 42 -0.54 6.40 14.66
C THR A 42 -0.42 5.09 15.45
N GLN A 43 0.74 4.85 16.07
CA GLN A 43 0.92 3.82 17.10
C GLN A 43 0.07 4.04 18.37
N LYS A 44 -0.35 5.29 18.63
CA LYS A 44 -1.00 5.70 19.88
C LYS A 44 -2.40 6.28 19.68
N ILE A 45 -2.68 6.83 18.50
CA ILE A 45 -3.94 7.44 18.12
C ILE A 45 -4.34 6.87 16.76
N ASN A 46 -5.50 6.23 16.69
CA ASN A 46 -6.07 5.83 15.40
C ASN A 46 -6.51 7.09 14.63
N LEU A 47 -5.86 7.36 13.50
CA LEU A 47 -6.15 8.53 12.66
C LEU A 47 -7.02 8.21 11.44
N LYS A 48 -7.41 6.95 11.23
CA LYS A 48 -8.02 6.49 9.96
C LYS A 48 -9.28 7.27 9.58
N ASP A 49 -10.10 7.64 10.57
CA ASP A 49 -11.38 8.31 10.33
C ASP A 49 -11.25 9.84 10.27
N ILE A 50 -10.10 10.38 10.63
CA ILE A 50 -9.90 11.83 10.73
C ILE A 50 -8.84 12.33 9.77
N TYR A 51 -7.86 11.52 9.37
CA TYR A 51 -6.71 11.95 8.56
C TYR A 51 -6.64 11.20 7.23
N SER A 52 -7.07 11.86 6.16
CA SER A 52 -7.18 11.25 4.84
C SER A 52 -5.84 11.19 4.10
N TYR A 53 -5.79 10.37 3.05
CA TYR A 53 -4.64 10.35 2.13
C TYR A 53 -4.36 11.73 1.51
N LYS A 54 -5.41 12.51 1.21
CA LYS A 54 -5.26 13.88 0.69
C LYS A 54 -4.58 14.81 1.71
N ASP A 55 -4.90 14.65 2.99
CA ASP A 55 -4.26 15.43 4.06
C ASP A 55 -2.80 15.03 4.23
N PHE A 56 -2.52 13.71 4.18
CA PHE A 56 -1.17 13.17 4.20
C PHE A 56 -0.29 13.76 3.09
N LEU A 57 -0.80 13.81 1.86
CA LEU A 57 -0.07 14.40 0.74
C LEU A 57 0.23 15.89 0.95
N LYS A 58 -0.70 16.63 1.56
CA LYS A 58 -0.49 18.07 1.84
C LYS A 58 0.55 18.30 2.93
N ASP A 59 0.51 17.54 4.02
CA ASP A 59 1.46 17.73 5.13
C ASP A 59 2.84 17.13 4.81
N PHE A 60 2.90 15.96 4.15
CA PHE A 60 4.12 15.15 4.03
C PHE A 60 4.56 14.85 2.60
N GLY A 61 3.83 15.30 1.57
CA GLY A 61 4.14 14.99 0.17
C GLY A 61 5.54 15.42 -0.27
N VAL A 62 6.00 16.59 0.20
CA VAL A 62 7.36 17.10 -0.09
C VAL A 62 8.43 16.26 0.61
N LYS A 63 8.19 15.91 1.89
CA LYS A 63 9.10 15.06 2.69
C LYS A 63 9.33 13.70 2.02
N PHE A 64 8.28 13.11 1.46
CA PHE A 64 8.32 11.81 0.77
C PHE A 64 8.30 11.95 -0.75
N SER A 65 8.90 13.01 -1.29
CA SER A 65 8.94 13.28 -2.74
C SER A 65 9.54 12.14 -3.56
N LYS A 66 10.55 11.43 -3.03
CA LYS A 66 11.20 10.28 -3.68
C LYS A 66 10.33 9.03 -3.77
N ILE A 67 9.36 8.86 -2.88
CA ILE A 67 8.48 7.68 -2.86
C ILE A 67 7.35 7.91 -3.87
N LYS A 68 7.23 7.04 -4.87
CA LYS A 68 6.13 7.08 -5.85
C LYS A 68 4.89 6.38 -5.30
N GLU A 69 5.08 5.30 -4.55
CA GLU A 69 4.00 4.50 -3.94
C GLU A 69 3.46 5.13 -2.65
N LYS A 70 3.03 6.40 -2.73
CA LYS A 70 2.60 7.19 -1.56
C LYS A 70 1.33 6.66 -0.89
N ALA A 71 0.43 6.01 -1.64
CA ALA A 71 -0.76 5.38 -1.08
C ALA A 71 -0.40 4.18 -0.19
N THR A 72 0.55 3.35 -0.62
CA THR A 72 1.11 2.27 0.22
C THR A 72 1.80 2.83 1.46
N LEU A 73 2.63 3.87 1.30
CA LEU A 73 3.27 4.58 2.41
C LEU A 73 2.24 5.08 3.43
N TYR A 74 1.19 5.74 2.97
CA TYR A 74 0.10 6.19 3.81
C TYR A 74 -0.56 5.03 4.56
N ASN A 75 -0.90 3.93 3.88
CA ASN A 75 -1.58 2.80 4.49
C ASN A 75 -0.81 2.18 5.66
N PHE A 76 0.49 1.89 5.50
CA PHE A 76 1.24 1.29 6.60
C PHE A 76 1.54 2.32 7.71
N LEU A 77 1.80 3.60 7.37
CA LEU A 77 1.98 4.64 8.38
C LEU A 77 0.70 4.85 9.20
N MET A 78 -0.48 4.85 8.58
CA MET A 78 -1.77 4.93 9.29
C MET A 78 -2.06 3.72 10.17
N SER A 79 -1.36 2.62 9.92
CA SER A 79 -1.43 1.40 10.73
C SER A 79 -0.37 1.38 11.85
N GLY A 80 0.37 2.46 12.07
CA GLY A 80 1.41 2.54 13.11
C GLY A 80 2.74 1.90 12.73
N ILE A 81 2.93 1.51 11.47
CA ILE A 81 4.17 0.86 11.02
C ILE A 81 5.16 1.92 10.54
N SER A 82 6.39 1.87 11.03
CA SER A 82 7.45 2.75 10.53
C SER A 82 7.95 2.29 9.16
N ILE A 83 8.59 3.19 8.41
CA ILE A 83 9.24 2.81 7.14
C ILE A 83 10.27 1.71 7.39
N SER A 84 11.10 1.81 8.43
CA SER A 84 12.10 0.77 8.73
C SER A 84 11.48 -0.59 9.01
N ASP A 85 10.38 -0.62 9.77
CA ASP A 85 9.68 -1.88 10.10
C ASP A 85 9.00 -2.47 8.86
N PHE A 86 8.43 -1.62 7.99
CA PHE A 86 7.88 -2.07 6.72
C PHE A 86 8.98 -2.62 5.81
N LEU A 87 10.17 -2.01 5.78
CA LEU A 87 11.27 -2.47 4.94
C LEU A 87 11.92 -3.75 5.46
N LYS A 88 11.96 -3.98 6.79
CA LYS A 88 12.74 -5.06 7.42
C LYS A 88 14.19 -5.13 6.90
N SER A 89 14.80 -3.97 6.66
CA SER A 89 16.13 -3.81 6.05
C SER A 89 16.26 -4.28 4.58
N ASP A 90 15.16 -4.60 3.90
CA ASP A 90 15.17 -4.97 2.48
C ASP A 90 15.21 -3.72 1.58
N VAL A 91 16.38 -3.49 0.99
CA VAL A 91 16.62 -2.37 0.07
C VAL A 91 15.80 -2.48 -1.23
N ASN A 92 15.42 -3.68 -1.66
CA ASN A 92 14.62 -3.88 -2.87
C ASN A 92 13.17 -3.44 -2.65
N ILE A 93 12.65 -3.54 -1.43
CA ILE A 93 11.33 -3.00 -1.08
C ILE A 93 11.37 -1.48 -1.18
N TYR A 94 12.39 -0.84 -0.61
CA TYR A 94 12.52 0.62 -0.68
C TYR A 94 12.66 1.12 -2.12
N LYS A 95 13.44 0.40 -2.94
CA LYS A 95 13.56 0.68 -4.37
C LYS A 95 12.21 0.62 -5.07
N GLN A 96 11.41 -0.41 -4.83
CA GLN A 96 10.07 -0.53 -5.43
C GLN A 96 9.10 0.55 -4.96
N LEU A 97 9.21 1.03 -3.71
CA LEU A 97 8.45 2.20 -3.27
C LEU A 97 8.84 3.48 -4.05
N CYS A 98 10.09 3.61 -4.48
CA CYS A 98 10.61 4.75 -5.23
C CYS A 98 10.42 4.62 -6.76
N ASP A 99 10.40 3.39 -7.30
CA ASP A 99 10.46 3.13 -8.74
C ASP A 99 9.18 2.50 -9.33
N HIS A 100 8.13 2.37 -8.50
CA HIS A 100 6.96 1.51 -8.69
C HIS A 100 7.19 0.03 -8.42
N PHE A 101 6.11 -0.66 -8.07
CA PHE A 101 6.14 -2.09 -7.80
C PHE A 101 6.45 -2.91 -9.04
N TYR A 102 7.33 -3.91 -8.88
CA TYR A 102 7.42 -5.00 -9.84
C TYR A 102 6.31 -6.01 -9.53
N ILE A 103 5.34 -6.13 -10.43
CA ILE A 103 4.09 -6.90 -10.25
C ILE A 103 4.34 -8.39 -9.99
N GLU A 104 5.40 -8.97 -10.56
CA GLU A 104 5.78 -10.38 -10.32
C GLU A 104 6.81 -10.54 -9.18
N SER A 105 7.06 -9.48 -8.40
CA SER A 105 8.00 -9.50 -7.27
C SER A 105 7.62 -10.54 -6.23
N LYS A 106 8.63 -11.18 -5.64
CA LYS A 106 8.49 -12.14 -4.53
C LYS A 106 9.12 -11.62 -3.23
N THR A 107 9.51 -10.36 -3.21
CA THR A 107 10.22 -9.74 -2.09
C THR A 107 9.32 -9.50 -0.88
N PHE A 108 8.02 -9.30 -1.11
CA PHE A 108 7.09 -8.92 -0.05
C PHE A 108 6.53 -10.13 0.69
N SER A 109 6.55 -10.06 2.01
CA SER A 109 5.82 -10.96 2.92
C SER A 109 4.32 -10.67 2.90
N LYS A 110 3.50 -11.65 3.32
CA LYS A 110 2.03 -11.49 3.40
C LYS A 110 1.63 -10.32 4.30
N GLU A 111 2.36 -10.11 5.40
CA GLU A 111 2.10 -8.99 6.31
C GLU A 111 2.40 -7.62 5.68
N GLN A 112 3.28 -7.54 4.67
CA GLN A 112 3.53 -6.29 3.95
C GLN A 112 2.47 -6.07 2.86
N ILE A 113 2.05 -7.13 2.18
CA ILE A 113 1.11 -7.06 1.04
C ILE A 113 -0.25 -6.48 1.46
N GLN A 114 -0.68 -6.69 2.71
CA GLN A 114 -1.93 -6.09 3.21
C GLN A 114 -1.97 -4.54 3.13
N TYR A 115 -0.80 -3.89 3.16
CA TYR A 115 -0.70 -2.42 3.10
C TYR A 115 -0.49 -1.89 1.68
N ILE A 116 -0.08 -2.76 0.76
CA ILE A 116 0.22 -2.39 -0.62
C ILE A 116 -1.06 -1.99 -1.34
N VAL A 117 -1.00 -0.86 -2.03
CA VAL A 117 -2.07 -0.34 -2.89
C VAL A 117 -1.67 -0.54 -4.33
N ILE A 118 -2.40 -1.40 -5.04
CA ILE A 118 -2.30 -1.59 -6.48
C ILE A 118 -3.72 -1.50 -7.02
N GLU A 119 -3.97 -0.57 -7.94
CA GLU A 119 -5.25 -0.45 -8.62
C GLU A 119 -5.32 -1.47 -9.76
N TYR A 120 -6.22 -2.43 -9.64
CA TYR A 120 -6.50 -3.42 -10.67
C TYR A 120 -8.01 -3.64 -10.79
N ASP A 121 -8.41 -4.12 -11.96
CA ASP A 121 -9.77 -4.53 -12.24
C ASP A 121 -9.72 -5.92 -12.86
N ILE A 122 -10.46 -6.84 -12.24
CA ILE A 122 -10.60 -8.23 -12.66
C ILE A 122 -12.07 -8.64 -12.72
N SER A 123 -12.99 -7.66 -12.74
CA SER A 123 -14.44 -7.90 -12.72
C SER A 123 -14.94 -8.67 -13.94
N ASN A 124 -14.24 -8.57 -15.06
CA ASN A 124 -14.54 -9.29 -16.31
C ASN A 124 -13.93 -10.70 -16.38
N PHE A 125 -13.20 -11.15 -15.34
CA PHE A 125 -12.53 -12.45 -15.34
C PHE A 125 -13.12 -13.39 -14.30
N GLU A 126 -13.23 -14.66 -14.65
CA GLU A 126 -13.28 -15.72 -13.66
C GLU A 126 -11.87 -15.94 -13.10
N VAL A 127 -11.76 -16.18 -11.79
CA VAL A 127 -10.48 -16.26 -11.09
C VAL A 127 -10.35 -17.57 -10.35
N GLU A 128 -9.30 -18.32 -10.69
CA GLU A 128 -8.92 -19.52 -9.96
C GLU A 128 -7.63 -19.32 -9.16
N PHE A 129 -7.62 -19.85 -7.94
CA PHE A 129 -6.53 -19.68 -6.99
C PHE A 129 -5.78 -21.00 -6.78
N PHE A 130 -4.54 -21.05 -7.28
CA PHE A 130 -3.62 -22.17 -7.03
C PHE A 130 -2.65 -21.82 -5.91
N ASP A 131 -1.88 -22.79 -5.41
CA ASP A 131 -0.93 -22.56 -4.31
C ASP A 131 0.19 -21.56 -4.64
N LYS A 132 0.64 -21.54 -5.91
CA LYS A 132 1.83 -20.79 -6.35
C LYS A 132 1.52 -19.65 -7.32
N HIS A 133 0.29 -19.56 -7.83
CA HIS A 133 -0.13 -18.62 -8.85
C HIS A 133 -1.65 -18.43 -8.82
N ILE A 134 -2.15 -17.49 -9.61
CA ILE A 134 -3.57 -17.38 -9.95
C ILE A 134 -3.75 -17.48 -11.45
N GLU A 135 -4.95 -17.83 -11.86
CA GLU A 135 -5.36 -17.85 -13.25
C GLU A 135 -6.58 -16.97 -13.45
N LEU A 136 -6.51 -16.09 -14.45
CA LEU A 136 -7.63 -15.30 -14.92
C LEU A 136 -8.16 -15.94 -16.20
N TYR A 137 -9.47 -16.13 -16.27
CA TYR A 137 -10.19 -16.73 -17.37
C TYR A 137 -11.18 -15.73 -17.98
N GLY A 138 -11.23 -15.62 -19.31
CA GLY A 138 -12.13 -14.67 -19.98
C GLY A 138 -11.79 -14.43 -21.45
N GLU A 139 -12.23 -13.30 -21.98
CA GLU A 139 -11.97 -12.91 -23.36
C GLU A 139 -10.48 -12.65 -23.62
N LYS A 140 -9.99 -13.11 -24.77
CA LYS A 140 -8.55 -13.04 -25.12
C LYS A 140 -8.01 -11.62 -25.07
N ASP A 141 -8.76 -10.68 -25.64
CA ASP A 141 -8.32 -9.30 -25.80
C ASP A 141 -8.26 -8.58 -24.44
N ASP A 142 -9.19 -8.88 -23.55
CA ASP A 142 -9.19 -8.36 -22.17
C ASP A 142 -7.99 -8.90 -21.38
N LEU A 143 -7.68 -10.19 -21.52
CA LEU A 143 -6.51 -10.81 -20.90
C LEU A 143 -5.19 -10.23 -21.43
N GLU A 144 -5.08 -10.00 -22.74
CA GLU A 144 -3.89 -9.36 -23.34
C GLU A 144 -3.75 -7.90 -22.90
N ALA A 145 -4.86 -7.17 -22.78
CA ALA A 145 -4.88 -5.81 -22.25
C ALA A 145 -4.42 -5.77 -20.78
N PHE A 146 -4.94 -6.67 -19.94
CA PHE A 146 -4.54 -6.81 -18.54
C PHE A 146 -3.05 -7.15 -18.42
N LYS A 147 -2.59 -8.17 -19.17
CA LYS A 147 -1.18 -8.56 -19.27
C LYS A 147 -0.29 -7.38 -19.64
N LYS A 148 -0.67 -6.61 -20.66
CA LYS A 148 0.10 -5.44 -21.13
C LYS A 148 0.15 -4.33 -20.09
N LYS A 149 -0.99 -4.00 -19.45
CA LYS A 149 -1.08 -2.99 -18.38
C LYS A 149 -0.13 -3.28 -17.23
N PHE A 150 -0.09 -4.54 -16.78
CA PHE A 150 0.71 -4.96 -15.63
C PHE A 150 2.08 -5.54 -16.00
N LYS A 151 2.44 -5.56 -17.29
CA LYS A 151 3.69 -6.10 -17.82
C LYS A 151 3.94 -7.55 -17.37
N ILE A 152 2.90 -8.37 -17.36
CA ILE A 152 2.96 -9.78 -17.00
C ILE A 152 3.70 -10.55 -18.11
N SER A 153 4.67 -11.39 -17.71
CA SER A 153 5.57 -12.06 -18.65
C SER A 153 4.96 -13.31 -19.29
N GLN A 154 4.00 -13.95 -18.61
CA GLN A 154 3.35 -15.17 -19.07
C GLN A 154 2.42 -14.89 -20.26
N LYS A 155 2.22 -15.91 -21.10
CA LYS A 155 1.39 -15.81 -22.31
C LYS A 155 -0.08 -16.01 -21.98
N VAL A 156 -0.96 -15.40 -22.76
CA VAL A 156 -2.38 -15.78 -22.81
C VAL A 156 -2.51 -17.05 -23.65
N LEU A 157 -3.12 -18.09 -23.08
CA LEU A 157 -3.18 -19.43 -23.67
C LEU A 157 -4.63 -19.92 -23.74
N TRP A 158 -4.93 -20.75 -24.73
CA TRP A 158 -6.23 -21.41 -24.83
C TRP A 158 -6.25 -22.62 -23.88
N ASN A 159 -7.23 -22.68 -22.98
CA ASN A 159 -7.52 -23.86 -22.17
C ASN A 159 -8.49 -24.75 -22.95
N PHE A 160 -8.02 -25.91 -23.41
CA PHE A 160 -8.81 -26.87 -24.18
C PHE A 160 -9.89 -27.59 -23.36
N GLN A 161 -9.72 -27.71 -22.05
CA GLN A 161 -10.70 -28.38 -21.18
C GLN A 161 -11.93 -27.50 -20.98
N ASN A 162 -11.69 -26.20 -20.74
CA ASN A 162 -12.74 -25.25 -20.42
C ASN A 162 -13.19 -24.41 -21.63
N ASN A 163 -12.61 -24.63 -22.81
CA ASN A 163 -12.87 -23.88 -24.05
C ASN A 163 -12.84 -22.35 -23.84
N THR A 164 -11.81 -21.85 -23.16
CA THR A 164 -11.67 -20.43 -22.83
C THR A 164 -10.20 -19.99 -22.83
N TRP A 165 -9.95 -18.70 -22.95
CA TRP A 165 -8.61 -18.13 -22.80
C TRP A 165 -8.28 -17.93 -21.32
N HIS A 166 -7.00 -18.11 -20.98
CA HIS A 166 -6.53 -17.87 -19.62
C HIS A 166 -5.15 -17.21 -19.59
N LEU A 167 -4.87 -16.53 -18.47
CA LEU A 167 -3.60 -15.94 -18.13
C LEU A 167 -3.19 -16.38 -16.72
N ALA A 168 -2.15 -17.20 -16.63
CA ALA A 168 -1.57 -17.64 -15.37
C ALA A 168 -0.40 -16.75 -14.95
N PHE A 169 -0.39 -16.22 -13.72
CA PHE A 169 0.73 -15.42 -13.20
C PHE A 169 0.86 -15.48 -11.68
N LYS A 170 2.04 -15.09 -11.19
CA LYS A 170 2.41 -15.14 -9.76
C LYS A 170 3.18 -13.89 -9.33
N GLY A 171 3.39 -13.77 -8.02
CA GLY A 171 4.11 -12.66 -7.41
C GLY A 171 3.17 -11.65 -6.77
N LEU A 172 3.66 -10.42 -6.57
CA LEU A 172 3.00 -9.39 -5.79
C LEU A 172 1.54 -9.15 -6.18
N LEU A 173 1.22 -8.95 -7.47
CA LEU A 173 -0.15 -8.69 -7.89
C LEU A 173 -1.07 -9.91 -7.67
N ALA A 174 -0.57 -11.12 -7.94
CA ALA A 174 -1.34 -12.35 -7.73
C ALA A 174 -1.69 -12.54 -6.24
N GLU A 175 -0.72 -12.30 -5.35
CA GLU A 175 -0.94 -12.38 -3.91
C GLU A 175 -1.85 -11.25 -3.41
N LYS A 176 -1.72 -10.05 -3.98
CA LYS A 176 -2.61 -8.92 -3.65
C LYS A 176 -4.06 -9.22 -4.04
N ILE A 177 -4.30 -9.71 -5.26
CA ILE A 177 -5.62 -10.17 -5.72
C ILE A 177 -6.17 -11.25 -4.79
N ARG A 178 -5.35 -12.25 -4.45
CA ARG A 178 -5.74 -13.32 -3.51
C ARG A 178 -6.19 -12.77 -2.16
N MET A 179 -5.47 -11.80 -1.60
CA MET A 179 -5.81 -11.20 -0.30
C MET A 179 -7.08 -10.35 -0.33
N ASP A 180 -7.34 -9.67 -1.44
CA ASP A 180 -8.54 -8.83 -1.56
C ASP A 180 -9.80 -9.63 -1.88
N CYS A 181 -9.69 -10.73 -2.62
CA CYS A 181 -10.83 -11.61 -2.95
C CYS A 181 -11.19 -12.60 -1.83
N LYS A 182 -10.25 -12.97 -0.95
CA LYS A 182 -10.48 -13.91 0.15
C LYS A 182 -10.85 -13.23 1.48
N LYS A 183 -11.42 -12.03 1.45
CA LYS A 183 -11.92 -11.33 2.65
C LYS A 183 -13.25 -11.88 3.13
#